data_AF-A0A183KBW6-F1
#
_entry.id   AF-A0A183KBW6-F1
#
_cell.length_a   1.000
_cell.length_b   1.000
_cell.length_c   1.000
_cell.angle_alpha   90.00
_cell.angle_beta   90.00
_cell.angle_gamma   90.00
#
_symmetry.space_group_name_H-M   'P 1'
#
loop_
_entity.id
_entity.type
_entity.pdbx_description
1 polymer ?
#
loop_
_entity_poly.entity_id
_entity_poly.type
_entity_poly.pdbx_seq_one_letter_code
_entity_poly.pdbx_strand_id
1 'polypeptide(L)'
;MEILDEMCERKNKKAAINNSRTSAEKVIAQVECAEVNEQVKRSIRDTRQTCIGDMVMTAEKAVREGSMKQLYNTAKKLEGKYYNPERPVKDKEGKPITAIQERWGRWVEHFEELLNIPAPLNPPDIEAAAKDMPIDVT
;
A
#
# COMPACT_ATOMS: atom_id res chain seq x y z
N MET A 1 -0.71 29.43 -1.49
CA MET A 1 0.04 29.33 -2.74
C MET A 1 0.17 27.85 -3.07
N GLU A 2 0.03 27.47 -4.34
CA GLU A 2 0.12 26.06 -4.75
C GLU A 2 1.59 25.62 -4.71
N ILE A 3 1.91 24.39 -4.27
CA ILE A 3 3.31 23.88 -4.21
C ILE A 3 4.05 24.08 -5.54
N LEU A 4 3.35 23.92 -6.67
CA LEU A 4 3.91 24.08 -8.01
C LEU A 4 4.38 25.51 -8.27
N ASP A 5 3.65 26.50 -7.75
CA ASP A 5 3.98 27.92 -7.87
C ASP A 5 5.23 28.26 -7.04
N GLU A 6 5.31 27.77 -5.79
CA GLU A 6 6.50 27.92 -4.94
C GLU A 6 7.74 27.23 -5.54
N MET A 7 7.55 26.08 -6.19
CA MET A 7 8.62 25.39 -6.91
C MET A 7 9.10 26.18 -8.14
N CYS A 8 8.17 26.87 -8.83
CA CYS A 8 8.51 27.74 -9.95
C CYS A 8 9.30 28.97 -9.46
N GLU A 9 8.85 29.59 -8.38
CA GLU A 9 9.54 30.72 -7.75
C GLU A 9 10.97 30.35 -7.33
N ARG A 10 11.14 29.20 -6.68
CA ARG A 10 12.47 28.68 -6.32
C ARG A 10 13.38 28.54 -7.55
N LYS A 11 12.86 28.03 -8.67
CA LYS A 11 13.63 27.89 -9.92
C LYS A 11 14.08 29.25 -10.44
N ASN A 12 13.21 30.27 -10.39
CA ASN A 12 13.52 31.62 -10.82
C ASN A 12 14.60 32.27 -9.94
N LYS A 13 14.50 32.13 -8.61
CA LYS A 13 15.53 32.61 -7.66
C LYS A 13 16.89 31.94 -7.90
N LYS A 14 16.89 30.65 -8.25
CA LYS A 14 18.11 29.92 -8.61
C LYS A 14 18.71 30.40 -9.94
N ALA A 15 17.89 30.80 -10.91
CA ALA A 15 18.37 31.41 -12.14
C ALA A 15 19.00 32.79 -11.89
N ALA A 16 18.46 33.58 -10.95
CA ALA A 16 19.04 34.86 -10.56
C ALA A 16 20.47 34.73 -9.99
N ILE A 17 20.76 33.64 -9.25
CA ILE A 17 22.12 33.33 -8.77
C ILE A 17 23.11 33.09 -9.93
N ASN A 18 22.66 32.42 -10.99
CA ASN A 18 23.54 32.12 -12.14
C ASN A 18 23.82 33.37 -12.98
N ASN A 19 22.88 34.31 -13.00
CA ASN A 19 22.96 35.55 -13.76
C ASN A 19 23.60 36.71 -12.98
N SER A 20 23.93 36.52 -11.69
CA SER A 20 24.54 37.56 -10.85
C SER A 20 25.90 38.01 -11.40
N ARG A 21 26.13 39.31 -11.48
CA ARG A 21 27.34 39.88 -12.09
C ARG A 21 28.42 40.21 -11.08
N THR A 22 28.05 40.52 -9.84
CA THR A 22 28.99 40.79 -8.74
C THR A 22 28.84 39.76 -7.62
N SER A 23 29.88 39.58 -6.80
CA SER A 23 29.86 38.66 -5.65
C SER A 23 28.82 39.06 -4.60
N ALA A 24 28.57 40.35 -4.41
CA ALA A 24 27.56 40.87 -3.50
C ALA A 24 26.14 40.49 -3.96
N GLU A 25 25.81 40.70 -5.23
CA GLU A 25 24.52 40.28 -5.81
C GLU A 25 24.29 38.78 -5.67
N LYS A 26 25.33 37.98 -5.86
CA LYS A 26 25.26 36.53 -5.72
C LYS A 26 24.92 36.10 -4.29
N VAL A 27 25.54 36.73 -3.29
CA VAL A 27 25.28 36.44 -1.87
C VAL A 27 23.83 36.79 -1.51
N ILE A 28 23.31 37.92 -1.98
CA ILE A 28 21.91 38.32 -1.76
C ILE A 28 20.96 37.31 -2.41
N ALA A 29 21.17 36.96 -3.68
CA ALA A 29 20.32 35.99 -4.38
C ALA A 29 20.37 34.58 -3.75
N GLN A 30 21.52 34.19 -3.17
CA GLN A 30 21.64 32.94 -2.42
C GLN A 30 20.80 32.94 -1.15
N VAL A 31 20.77 34.05 -0.40
CA VAL A 31 19.95 34.19 0.81
C VAL A 31 18.46 34.09 0.46
N GLU A 32 18.01 34.82 -0.57
CA GLU A 32 16.62 34.76 -1.03
C GLU A 32 16.23 33.35 -1.52
N CYS A 33 17.12 32.69 -2.27
CA CYS A 33 16.88 31.32 -2.73
C CYS A 33 16.83 30.31 -1.56
N ALA A 34 17.57 30.56 -0.47
CA ALA A 34 17.54 29.71 0.72
C ALA A 34 16.20 29.85 1.45
N GLU A 35 15.68 31.07 1.58
CA GLU A 35 14.37 31.35 2.20
C GLU A 35 13.23 30.64 1.45
N VAL A 36 13.14 30.83 0.13
CA VAL A 36 12.12 30.17 -0.70
C VAL A 36 12.28 28.65 -0.69
N ASN A 37 13.52 28.14 -0.64
CA ASN A 37 13.76 26.70 -0.51
C ASN A 37 13.24 26.14 0.82
N GLU A 38 13.37 26.88 1.93
CA GLU A 38 12.79 26.46 3.21
C GLU A 38 11.27 26.48 3.16
N GLN A 39 10.66 27.49 2.52
CA GLN A 39 9.21 27.53 2.34
C GLN A 39 8.70 26.31 1.56
N VAL A 40 9.32 25.98 0.42
CA VAL A 40 8.98 24.79 -0.37
C VAL A 40 9.11 23.50 0.44
N LYS A 41 10.13 23.37 1.29
CA LYS A 41 10.26 22.18 2.16
C LYS A 41 9.13 22.08 3.18
N ARG A 42 8.71 23.20 3.77
CA ARG A 42 7.58 23.24 4.71
C ARG A 42 6.30 22.87 4.00
N SER A 43 6.00 23.49 2.85
CA SER A 43 4.77 23.19 2.11
C SER A 43 4.70 21.73 1.66
N ILE A 44 5.81 21.16 1.16
CA ILE A 44 5.87 19.72 0.82
C ILE A 44 5.53 18.83 2.04
N ARG A 45 6.09 19.15 3.22
CA ARG A 45 5.80 18.40 4.45
C ARG A 45 4.33 18.55 4.84
N ASP A 46 3.78 19.75 4.76
CA ASP A 46 2.40 20.03 5.16
C ASP A 46 1.41 19.37 4.19
N THR A 47 1.62 19.46 2.88
CA THR A 47 0.82 18.74 1.88
C THR A 47 0.89 17.23 2.05
N ARG A 48 2.07 16.67 2.37
CA ARG A 48 2.19 15.24 2.71
C ARG A 48 1.35 14.90 3.94
N GLN A 49 1.39 15.73 4.97
CA GLN A 49 0.62 15.52 6.20
C GLN A 49 -0.89 15.58 5.94
N THR A 50 -1.37 16.54 5.16
CA THR A 50 -2.78 16.64 4.75
C THR A 50 -3.21 15.40 3.97
N CYS A 51 -2.40 14.97 2.99
CA CYS A 51 -2.69 13.78 2.20
C CYS A 51 -2.80 12.51 3.07
N ILE A 52 -1.92 12.33 4.04
CA ILE A 52 -2.00 11.22 5.00
C ILE A 52 -3.25 11.37 5.88
N GLY A 53 -3.55 12.58 6.35
CA GLY A 53 -4.75 12.88 7.14
C GLY A 53 -6.04 12.47 6.42
N ASP A 54 -6.17 12.81 5.15
CA ASP A 54 -7.34 12.44 4.33
C ASP A 54 -7.50 10.92 4.18
N MET A 55 -6.38 10.19 4.06
CA MET A 55 -6.39 8.72 4.03
C MET A 55 -6.83 8.14 5.38
N VAL A 56 -6.32 8.66 6.49
CA VAL A 56 -6.73 8.23 7.84
C VAL A 56 -8.23 8.49 8.05
N MET A 57 -8.71 9.68 7.71
CA MET A 57 -10.14 10.02 7.79
C MET A 57 -11.01 9.08 6.94
N THR A 58 -10.54 8.70 5.75
CA THR A 58 -11.22 7.74 4.87
C THR A 58 -11.25 6.34 5.50
N ALA A 59 -10.15 5.91 6.13
CA ALA A 59 -10.08 4.62 6.81
C ALA A 59 -11.05 4.57 8.00
N GLU A 60 -11.10 5.60 8.84
CA GLU A 60 -12.05 5.69 9.95
C GLU A 60 -13.50 5.66 9.50
N LYS A 61 -13.82 6.36 8.40
CA LYS A 61 -15.16 6.32 7.80
C LYS A 61 -15.51 4.90 7.36
N ALA A 62 -14.59 4.18 6.72
CA ALA A 62 -14.80 2.80 6.32
C ALA A 62 -15.02 1.85 7.51
N VAL A 63 -14.35 2.06 8.65
CA VAL A 63 -14.63 1.34 9.91
C VAL A 63 -16.08 1.55 10.33
N ARG A 64 -16.52 2.82 10.38
CA ARG A 64 -17.89 3.18 10.81
C ARG A 64 -18.97 2.60 9.90
N GLU A 65 -18.68 2.52 8.60
CA GLU A 65 -19.59 1.97 7.59
C GLU A 65 -19.50 0.44 7.46
N GLY A 66 -18.60 -0.23 8.20
CA GLY A 66 -18.38 -1.67 8.10
C GLY A 66 -17.76 -2.12 6.76
N SER A 67 -17.20 -1.19 5.99
CA SER A 67 -16.63 -1.45 4.66
C SER A 67 -15.21 -2.00 4.75
N MET A 68 -15.09 -3.30 5.04
CA MET A 68 -13.80 -3.97 5.21
C MET A 68 -12.88 -3.85 3.98
N LYS A 69 -13.46 -3.87 2.78
CA LYS A 69 -12.72 -3.70 1.51
C LYS A 69 -12.07 -2.32 1.41
N GLN A 70 -12.77 -1.25 1.77
CA GLN A 70 -12.20 0.10 1.72
C GLN A 70 -11.15 0.31 2.81
N LEU A 71 -11.39 -0.21 4.01
CA LEU A 71 -10.40 -0.18 5.10
C LEU A 71 -9.10 -0.84 4.68
N TYR A 72 -9.15 -2.06 4.15
CA TYR A 72 -7.97 -2.79 3.67
C TYR A 72 -7.22 -2.01 2.59
N ASN A 73 -7.92 -1.49 1.58
CA ASN A 73 -7.28 -0.75 0.49
C ASN A 73 -6.61 0.54 0.97
N THR A 74 -7.23 1.27 1.91
CA THR A 74 -6.69 2.51 2.46
C THR A 74 -5.51 2.24 3.40
N ALA A 75 -5.60 1.23 4.26
CA ALA A 75 -4.48 0.78 5.08
C ALA A 75 -3.29 0.34 4.23
N LYS A 76 -3.54 -0.39 3.13
CA LYS A 76 -2.51 -0.79 2.16
C LYS A 76 -1.84 0.40 1.49
N LYS A 77 -2.59 1.47 1.17
CA LYS A 77 -2.03 2.72 0.64
C LYS A 77 -1.19 3.46 1.69
N LEU A 78 -1.63 3.50 2.94
CA LEU A 78 -0.92 4.12 4.07
C LEU A 78 0.39 3.40 4.40
N GLU A 79 0.44 2.07 4.27
CA GLU A 79 1.63 1.27 4.54
C GLU A 79 2.81 1.65 3.63
N GLY A 80 2.55 2.28 2.47
CA GLY A 80 3.59 2.85 1.60
C GLY A 80 4.58 1.82 1.03
N LYS A 81 4.35 0.52 1.27
CA LYS A 81 5.18 -0.55 0.73
C LYS A 81 4.84 -0.69 -0.76
N TYR A 82 5.76 -0.27 -1.61
CA TYR A 82 5.83 -0.74 -2.99
C TYR A 82 5.92 -2.27 -2.94
N TYR A 83 4.77 -2.92 -3.04
CA TYR A 83 4.64 -4.36 -3.07
C TYR A 83 5.12 -4.82 -4.44
N ASN A 84 6.43 -4.93 -4.63
CA ASN A 84 6.93 -5.97 -5.51
C ASN A 84 6.65 -7.27 -4.75
N PRO A 85 5.76 -8.16 -5.20
CA PRO A 85 5.73 -9.49 -4.63
C PRO A 85 7.11 -10.09 -4.92
N GLU A 86 7.94 -10.15 -3.89
CA GLU A 86 9.33 -10.64 -3.92
C GLU A 86 9.42 -12.08 -4.45
N ARG A 87 8.28 -12.78 -4.54
CA ARG A 87 8.12 -14.05 -5.25
C ARG A 87 6.99 -13.96 -6.28
N PRO A 88 7.30 -14.04 -7.59
CA PRO A 88 6.28 -14.26 -8.60
C PRO A 88 5.58 -15.60 -8.34
N VAL A 89 4.27 -15.64 -8.62
CA VAL A 89 3.52 -16.92 -8.67
C VAL A 89 4.14 -17.77 -9.77
N LYS A 90 4.40 -19.04 -9.50
CA LYS A 90 5.04 -19.97 -10.44
C LYS A 90 4.05 -21.00 -10.99
N ASP A 91 4.28 -21.44 -12.22
CA ASP A 91 3.61 -22.61 -12.79
C ASP A 91 4.09 -23.92 -12.14
N LYS A 92 3.56 -25.05 -12.60
CA LYS A 92 3.91 -26.38 -12.07
C LYS A 92 5.36 -26.75 -12.34
N GLU A 93 5.96 -26.14 -13.37
CA GLU A 93 7.33 -26.29 -13.81
C GLU A 93 8.28 -25.31 -13.09
N GLY A 94 7.76 -24.47 -12.19
CA GLY A 94 8.53 -23.54 -11.37
C GLY A 94 8.92 -22.24 -12.06
N LYS A 95 8.36 -21.94 -13.25
CA LYS A 95 8.59 -20.70 -14.00
C LYS A 95 7.64 -19.59 -13.54
N PRO A 96 8.11 -18.33 -13.48
CA PRO A 96 7.28 -17.19 -13.11
C PRO A 96 6.10 -16.93 -14.06
N ILE A 97 4.89 -16.81 -13.51
CA ILE A 97 3.67 -16.40 -14.22
C ILE A 97 3.54 -14.87 -14.17
N THR A 98 3.53 -14.26 -15.35
CA THR A 98 3.50 -12.80 -15.54
C THR A 98 2.11 -12.28 -15.91
N ALA A 99 1.27 -13.09 -16.57
CA ALA A 99 -0.08 -12.70 -16.96
C ALA A 99 -1.12 -12.95 -15.85
N ILE A 100 -2.07 -12.02 -15.69
CA ILE A 100 -3.12 -12.13 -14.65
C ILE A 100 -4.04 -13.32 -14.92
N GLN A 101 -4.43 -13.58 -16.18
CA GLN A 101 -5.29 -14.70 -16.54
C GLN A 101 -4.66 -16.05 -16.20
N GLU A 102 -3.38 -16.22 -16.49
CA GLU A 102 -2.63 -17.44 -16.17
C GLU A 102 -2.51 -17.66 -14.66
N ARG A 103 -2.39 -16.58 -13.86
CA ARG A 103 -2.43 -16.70 -12.39
C ARG A 103 -3.77 -17.23 -11.90
N TRP A 104 -4.88 -16.76 -12.46
CA TRP A 104 -6.22 -17.28 -12.11
C TRP A 104 -6.36 -18.74 -12.52
N GLY A 105 -5.87 -19.13 -13.70
CA GLY A 105 -5.82 -20.53 -14.12
C GLY A 105 -5.06 -21.41 -13.12
N ARG A 106 -3.89 -20.96 -12.65
CA ARG A 106 -3.11 -21.68 -11.64
C ARG A 106 -3.83 -21.82 -10.29
N TRP A 107 -4.57 -20.78 -9.87
CA TRP A 107 -5.40 -20.85 -8.67
C TRP A 107 -6.52 -21.88 -8.83
N VAL A 108 -7.22 -21.89 -9.96
CA VAL A 108 -8.29 -22.86 -10.25
C VAL A 108 -7.73 -24.28 -10.22
N GLU A 109 -6.62 -24.55 -10.92
CA GLU A 109 -5.98 -25.88 -10.90
C GLU A 109 -5.58 -26.34 -9.50
N HIS A 110 -5.00 -25.44 -8.70
CA HIS A 110 -4.57 -25.78 -7.34
C HIS A 110 -5.77 -26.14 -6.44
N PHE A 111 -6.87 -25.39 -6.57
CA PHE A 111 -8.10 -25.70 -5.84
C PHE A 111 -8.80 -26.94 -6.38
N GLU A 112 -8.77 -27.21 -7.68
CA GLU A 112 -9.29 -28.45 -8.24
C GLU A 112 -8.51 -29.68 -7.77
N GLU A 113 -7.18 -29.63 -7.75
CA GLU A 113 -6.35 -30.72 -7.20
C GLU A 113 -6.65 -30.99 -5.72
N LEU A 114 -6.89 -29.93 -4.94
CA LEU A 114 -7.11 -30.02 -3.50
C LEU A 114 -8.54 -30.38 -3.12
N LEU A 115 -9.54 -29.97 -3.92
CA LEU A 115 -10.96 -30.18 -3.62
C LEU A 115 -11.55 -31.41 -4.33
N ASN A 116 -10.93 -31.90 -5.42
CA ASN A 116 -11.33 -33.15 -6.07
C ASN A 116 -10.63 -34.37 -5.48
N ILE A 117 -10.36 -34.38 -4.17
CA ILE A 117 -9.90 -35.58 -3.47
C ILE A 117 -11.04 -36.61 -3.55
N PRO A 118 -10.85 -37.77 -4.21
CA PRO A 118 -11.87 -38.80 -4.25
C PRO A 118 -12.20 -39.23 -2.82
N ALA A 119 -13.47 -39.56 -2.57
CA ALA A 119 -13.89 -40.07 -1.27
C ALA A 119 -12.92 -41.18 -0.83
N PRO A 120 -12.33 -41.09 0.38
CA PRO A 120 -11.37 -42.07 0.83
C PRO A 120 -11.99 -43.46 0.70
N LEU A 121 -11.25 -44.37 0.05
CA LEU A 121 -11.74 -45.70 -0.31
C LEU A 121 -12.14 -46.53 0.92
N ASN A 122 -11.58 -46.18 2.07
CA ASN A 122 -11.94 -46.75 3.35
C ASN A 122 -12.81 -45.73 4.10
N PRO A 123 -13.97 -46.14 4.63
CA PRO A 123 -14.68 -45.31 5.59
C PRO A 123 -13.73 -45.01 6.75
N PRO A 124 -13.74 -43.78 7.29
CA PRO A 124 -12.95 -43.49 8.49
C PRO A 124 -13.40 -44.44 9.60
N ASP A 125 -12.43 -45.11 10.23
CA ASP A 125 -12.66 -45.97 11.40
C ASP A 125 -12.98 -45.06 12.59
N ILE A 126 -14.23 -44.60 12.64
CA ILE A 126 -14.75 -43.78 13.73
C ILE A 126 -15.28 -44.76 14.76
N GLU A 127 -14.51 -44.96 15.83
CA GLU A 127 -14.97 -45.67 17.01
C GLU A 127 -16.26 -45.02 17.51
N ALA A 128 -17.34 -45.80 17.56
CA ALA A 128 -18.65 -45.31 17.95
C ALA A 128 -18.56 -44.70 19.35
N ALA A 129 -19.00 -43.44 19.49
CA ALA A 129 -19.08 -42.80 20.79
C ALA A 129 -19.87 -43.69 21.76
N ALA A 130 -19.28 -43.98 22.93
CA ALA A 130 -19.94 -44.73 23.99
C ALA A 130 -21.27 -44.04 24.35
N LYS A 131 -22.37 -44.79 24.23
CA LYS A 131 -23.73 -44.32 24.51
C LYS A 131 -23.85 -43.71 25.91
N ASP A 132 -24.50 -42.55 25.92
CA ASP A 132 -25.26 -41.92 27.00
C ASP A 132 -24.63 -41.96 28.40
N MET A 133 -23.84 -40.93 28.71
CA MET A 133 -23.67 -40.49 30.10
C MET A 133 -25.01 -39.88 30.56
N PRO A 134 -25.66 -40.43 31.60
CA PRO A 134 -26.89 -39.86 32.13
C PRO A 134 -26.57 -38.51 32.76
N ILE A 135 -27.20 -37.45 32.26
CA ILE A 135 -27.16 -36.12 32.88
C ILE A 135 -28.19 -36.15 34.01
N ASP A 136 -27.70 -36.21 35.25
CA ASP A 136 -28.55 -36.04 36.43
C ASP A 136 -28.95 -34.57 36.54
N VAL A 137 -30.26 -34.31 36.49
CA VAL A 137 -30.84 -32.98 36.68
C VAL A 137 -31.31 -32.93 38.12
N THR A 138 -30.55 -32.23 38.96
CA THR A 138 -30.99 -31.80 40.30
C THR A 138 -31.69 -30.45 40.22
#